data_AF-A0A964Q450-F1
#
_entry.id   AF-A0A964Q450-F1
#
_cell.length_a   1.000
_cell.length_b   1.000
_cell.length_c   1.000
_cell.angle_alpha   90.00
_cell.angle_beta   90.00
_cell.angle_gamma   90.00
#
_symmetry.space_group_name_H-M   'P 1'
#
loop_
_entity.id
_entity.type
_entity.pdbx_description
1 polymer ?
#
loop_
_entity_poly.entity_id
_entity_poly.type
_entity_poly.pdbx_seq_one_letter_code
_entity_poly.pdbx_strand_id
1 'polypeptide(L)'
;MKKSKLPKTDSIEKLAEFWDAHDLTDFEDELEGVAEPVFVRGTAIKVPLESPEVKAVEQLAQAKGVSREELIRTWVVQKLARQNNTRTTKR
;
A
#
# COMPACT_ATOMS: atom_id res chain seq x y z
N MET A 1 28.31 -27.82 17.01
CA MET A 1 28.64 -26.48 16.48
C MET A 1 27.71 -25.48 17.16
N LYS A 2 28.20 -24.30 17.59
CA LYS A 2 27.37 -23.32 18.30
C LYS A 2 26.30 -22.80 17.35
N LYS A 3 25.02 -23.03 17.67
CA LYS A 3 23.91 -22.40 16.97
C LYS A 3 23.98 -20.89 17.24
N SER A 4 24.19 -20.09 16.19
CA SER A 4 24.07 -18.63 16.25
C SER A 4 22.60 -18.28 16.48
N LYS A 5 22.34 -17.24 17.26
CA LYS A 5 20.98 -16.74 17.53
C LYS A 5 20.77 -15.40 16.84
N LEU A 6 19.51 -15.08 16.53
CA LEU A 6 19.17 -13.76 16.01
C LEU A 6 19.54 -12.64 17.02
N PRO A 7 20.07 -11.51 16.54
CA PRO A 7 20.50 -10.40 17.40
C PRO A 7 19.28 -9.71 18.04
N LYS A 8 19.37 -9.43 19.34
CA LYS A 8 18.37 -8.61 20.06
C LYS A 8 18.78 -7.14 19.99
N THR A 9 18.26 -6.43 19.00
CA THR A 9 18.55 -5.00 18.77
C THR A 9 17.35 -4.31 18.13
N ASP A 10 17.20 -3.02 18.42
CA ASP A 10 16.21 -2.10 17.83
C ASP A 10 16.84 -1.17 16.77
N SER A 11 18.16 -1.19 16.61
CA SER A 11 18.88 -0.44 15.58
C SER A 11 18.80 -1.15 14.21
N ILE A 12 18.30 -0.41 13.22
CA ILE A 12 18.25 -0.84 11.81
C ILE A 12 19.67 -1.08 11.25
N GLU A 13 20.63 -0.22 11.59
CA GLU A 13 22.02 -0.29 11.12
C GLU A 13 22.66 -1.62 11.55
N LYS A 14 22.50 -1.99 12.83
CA LYS A 14 23.02 -3.26 13.36
C LYS A 14 22.38 -4.48 12.72
N LEU A 15 21.10 -4.40 12.34
CA LEU A 15 20.43 -5.48 11.63
C LEU A 15 20.97 -5.60 10.20
N ALA A 16 21.23 -4.49 9.52
CA ALA A 16 21.84 -4.51 8.19
C ALA A 16 23.23 -5.14 8.22
N GLU A 17 24.11 -4.68 9.11
CA GLU A 17 25.46 -5.24 9.28
C GLU A 17 25.45 -6.74 9.61
N PHE A 18 24.46 -7.19 10.38
CA PHE A 18 24.30 -8.61 10.69
C PHE A 18 23.95 -9.42 9.43
N TRP A 19 22.98 -8.97 8.65
CA TRP A 19 22.53 -9.67 7.44
C TRP A 19 23.51 -9.58 6.27
N ASP A 20 24.42 -8.60 6.25
CA ASP A 20 25.51 -8.56 5.28
C ASP A 20 26.48 -9.75 5.42
N ALA A 21 26.54 -10.36 6.60
CA ALA A 21 27.47 -11.44 6.92
C ALA A 21 26.81 -12.80 7.20
N HIS A 22 25.47 -12.88 7.22
CA HIS A 22 24.74 -14.09 7.60
C HIS A 22 23.64 -14.43 6.59
N ASP A 23 23.42 -15.72 6.36
CA ASP A 23 22.32 -16.20 5.52
C ASP A 23 21.04 -16.35 6.35
N LEU A 24 19.89 -16.06 5.75
CA LEU A 24 18.58 -16.19 6.40
C LEU A 24 18.27 -17.65 6.78
N THR A 25 18.70 -18.61 5.96
CA THR A 25 18.45 -20.05 6.14
C THR A 25 19.13 -20.61 7.40
N ASP A 26 20.18 -19.96 7.90
CA ASP A 26 20.88 -20.37 9.13
C ASP A 26 20.01 -20.22 10.39
N PHE A 27 18.89 -19.49 10.29
CA PHE A 27 18.00 -19.17 11.40
C PHE A 27 16.58 -19.71 11.23
N GLU A 28 16.33 -20.65 10.31
CA GLU A 28 14.98 -21.22 10.07
C GLU A 28 14.30 -21.72 11.35
N ASP A 29 15.05 -22.31 12.28
CA ASP A 29 14.56 -22.78 13.59
C ASP A 29 14.01 -21.64 14.49
N GLU A 30 14.43 -20.39 14.26
CA GLU A 30 14.02 -19.20 15.01
C GLU A 30 13.00 -18.32 14.27
N LEU A 31 12.63 -18.68 13.05
CA LEU A 31 11.69 -17.93 12.21
C LEU A 31 10.29 -18.59 12.24
N GLU A 32 9.26 -17.76 12.27
CA GLU A 32 7.87 -18.20 12.13
C GLU A 32 7.32 -17.81 10.76
N GLY A 33 6.71 -18.76 10.06
CA GLY A 33 6.06 -18.49 8.78
C GLY A 33 4.82 -17.63 8.97
N VAL A 34 4.79 -16.46 8.33
CA VAL A 34 3.60 -15.59 8.33
C VAL A 34 2.64 -16.05 7.23
N ALA A 35 1.46 -16.54 7.62
CA ALA A 35 0.44 -17.03 6.70
C ALA A 35 -0.28 -15.91 5.94
N GLU A 36 -0.29 -14.70 6.50
CA GLU A 36 -0.90 -13.53 5.88
C GLU A 36 0.10 -12.78 4.99
N PRO A 37 -0.34 -12.25 3.84
CA PRO A 37 0.53 -11.46 2.98
C PRO A 37 0.93 -10.14 3.67
N VAL A 38 2.18 -10.07 4.14
CA VAL A 38 2.75 -8.86 4.74
C VAL A 38 2.91 -7.73 3.70
N PHE A 39 3.11 -8.09 2.43
CA PHE A 39 3.21 -7.15 1.32
C PHE A 39 1.98 -7.26 0.40
N VAL A 40 0.89 -6.61 0.78
CA VAL A 40 -0.27 -6.47 -0.10
C VAL A 40 0.03 -5.40 -1.15
N ARG A 41 0.40 -5.80 -2.37
CA ARG A 41 0.40 -4.89 -3.51
C ARG A 41 -1.05 -4.52 -3.81
N GLY A 42 -1.49 -3.35 -3.34
CA GLY A 42 -2.82 -2.85 -3.60
C GLY A 42 -3.13 -2.85 -5.10
N THR A 43 -4.37 -3.19 -5.47
CA THR A 43 -4.85 -3.13 -6.85
C THR A 43 -5.02 -1.66 -7.27
N ALA A 44 -3.91 -1.02 -7.65
CA ALA A 44 -3.93 0.36 -8.15
C ALA A 44 -4.36 0.39 -9.61
N ILE A 45 -5.39 1.16 -9.92
CA ILE A 45 -5.80 1.45 -11.30
C ILE A 45 -5.03 2.70 -11.74
N LYS A 46 -4.21 2.56 -12.80
CA LYS A 46 -3.56 3.70 -13.44
C LYS A 46 -4.52 4.29 -14.48
N VAL A 47 -4.93 5.53 -14.28
CA VAL A 47 -5.76 6.28 -15.23
C VAL A 47 -4.88 7.36 -15.85
N PRO A 48 -4.52 7.27 -17.13
CA PRO A 48 -3.83 8.35 -17.80
C PRO A 48 -4.77 9.55 -17.89
N LEU A 49 -4.30 10.71 -17.42
CA LEU A 49 -4.98 11.99 -17.51
C LEU A 49 -4.07 12.96 -18.26
N GLU A 50 -4.65 13.86 -19.05
CA GLU A 50 -3.89 14.91 -19.69
C GLU A 50 -3.38 15.93 -18.66
N SER A 51 -2.30 16.63 -18.99
CA SER A 51 -1.73 17.67 -18.12
C SER A 51 -2.74 18.72 -17.61
N PRO A 52 -3.69 19.26 -18.42
CA PRO A 52 -4.72 20.17 -17.92
C PRO A 52 -5.67 19.50 -16.91
N GLU A 53 -6.01 18.23 -17.11
CA GLU A 53 -6.92 17.49 -16.23
C GLU A 53 -6.28 17.27 -14.85
N VAL A 54 -5.00 16.87 -14.83
CA VAL A 54 -4.25 16.71 -13.58
C VAL A 54 -4.22 18.01 -12.79
N LYS A 55 -3.93 19.14 -13.44
CA LYS A 55 -3.93 20.47 -12.79
C LYS A 55 -5.30 20.82 -12.22
N ALA A 56 -6.38 20.54 -12.95
CA ALA A 56 -7.73 20.82 -12.48
C ALA A 56 -8.08 19.97 -11.24
N VAL A 57 -7.70 18.70 -11.23
CA VAL A 57 -7.89 17.82 -10.06
C VAL A 57 -7.09 18.32 -8.86
N GLU A 58 -5.82 18.69 -9.06
CA GLU A 58 -4.96 19.19 -7.98
C GLU A 58 -5.50 20.49 -7.37
N GLN A 59 -5.93 21.45 -8.19
CA GLN A 59 -6.54 22.69 -7.71
C GLN A 59 -7.81 22.43 -6.90
N LEU A 60 -8.67 21.51 -7.37
CA LEU A 60 -9.91 21.18 -6.69
C LEU A 60 -9.68 20.40 -5.40
N ALA A 61 -8.68 19.52 -5.38
CA ALA A 61 -8.25 18.79 -4.19
C ALA A 61 -7.70 19.76 -3.13
N GLN A 62 -6.84 20.68 -3.54
CA GLN A 62 -6.29 21.73 -2.68
C GLN A 62 -7.37 22.62 -2.09
N ALA A 63 -8.32 23.09 -2.91
CA ALA A 63 -9.44 23.91 -2.45
C ALA A 63 -10.34 23.18 -1.44
N LYS A 64 -10.36 21.84 -1.47
CA LYS A 64 -11.11 20.98 -0.55
C LYS A 64 -10.28 20.48 0.64
N GLY A 65 -8.98 20.76 0.67
CA GLY A 65 -8.07 20.29 1.72
C GLY A 65 -7.85 18.77 1.74
N VAL A 66 -7.99 18.10 0.59
CA VAL A 66 -7.81 16.64 0.45
C VAL A 66 -6.74 16.30 -0.59
N SER A 67 -6.26 15.06 -0.61
CA SER A 67 -5.36 14.61 -1.67
C SER A 67 -6.07 14.41 -3.01
N ARG A 68 -5.34 14.47 -4.12
CA ARG A 68 -5.89 14.20 -5.46
C ARG A 68 -6.43 12.78 -5.56
N GLU A 69 -5.77 11.81 -4.93
CA GLU A 69 -6.17 10.40 -4.89
C GLU A 69 -7.49 10.23 -4.14
N GLU A 70 -7.65 10.91 -3.00
CA GLU A 70 -8.87 10.86 -2.20
C GLU A 70 -10.06 11.53 -2.93
N LEU A 71 -9.82 12.66 -3.59
CA LEU A 71 -10.82 13.33 -4.41
C LEU A 71 -11.32 12.42 -5.55
N ILE A 72 -10.41 11.81 -6.30
CA ILE A 72 -10.74 10.88 -7.38
C ILE A 72 -11.51 9.67 -6.84
N ARG A 73 -11.04 9.06 -5.75
CA ARG A 73 -11.71 7.92 -5.12
C ARG A 73 -13.14 8.27 -4.74
N THR A 74 -13.36 9.45 -4.17
CA THR A 74 -14.68 9.94 -3.78
C THR A 74 -15.62 10.04 -4.98
N TRP A 75 -15.15 10.58 -6.10
CA TRP A 75 -15.96 10.64 -7.33
C TRP A 75 -16.31 9.26 -7.89
N VAL A 76 -15.36 8.32 -7.90
CA VAL A 76 -15.60 6.95 -8.34
C VAL A 76 -16.70 6.30 -7.48
N VAL A 77 -16.58 6.37 -6.16
CA VAL A 77 -17.57 5.81 -5.23
C VAL A 77 -18.94 6.45 -5.43
N GLN A 78 -19.01 7.79 -5.54
CA GLN A 78 -20.28 8.50 -5.77
C GLN A 78 -20.93 8.09 -7.10
N LYS A 79 -20.14 7.94 -8.17
CA LYS A 79 -20.66 7.55 -9.49
C LYS A 79 -21.21 6.13 -9.46
N LEU A 80 -20.51 5.20 -8.83
CA LEU A 80 -20.94 3.81 -8.67
C LEU A 80 -22.23 3.72 -7.85
N ALA A 81 -22.30 4.44 -6.72
CA ALA A 81 -23.50 4.48 -5.88
C ALA A 81 -24.73 4.98 -6.66
N ARG A 82 -24.58 6.05 -7.46
CA ARG A 82 -25.65 6.58 -8.30
C ARG A 82 -26.11 5.59 -9.37
N GLN A 83 -25.17 4.89 -10.03
CA GLN A 83 -25.51 3.90 -11.06
C GLN A 83 -26.20 2.65 -10.49
N ASN A 84 -25.88 2.27 -9.26
CA ASN A 84 -26.56 1.14 -8.62
C ASN A 84 -27.99 1.51 -8.20
N ASN A 85 -28.22 2.75 -7.74
CA ASN A 85 -29.54 3.20 -7.33
C ASN A 85 -30.51 3.44 -8.50
N THR A 86 -30.02 3.78 -9.69
CA THR A 86 -30.87 3.91 -10.90
C THR A 86 -31.25 2.57 -11.52
N ARG A 87 -30.51 1.49 -11.22
CA ARG A 87 -30.82 0.13 -11.67
C ARG A 87 -31.89 -0.55 -10.82
N THR A 88 -32.02 -0.19 -9.55
CA THR A 88 -33.04 -0.73 -8.64
C THR A 88 -34.41 -0.08 -8.81
N THR A 89 -34.49 1.16 -9.31
CA THR A 89 -35.77 1.88 -9.54
C THR A 89 -36.48 1.53 -10.84
N LYS A 90 -35.85 0.73 -11.72
CA LYS A 90 -36.38 0.30 -13.03
C LYS A 90 -36.88 -1.16 -13.03
N ARG A 91 -37.02 -1.79 -11.86
CA ARG A 91 -37.53 -3.15 -11.69
C ARG A 91 -38.87 -3.15 -10.97
#